data_AF-A0A498NYK5-F1
#
_entry.id   AF-A0A498NYK5-F1
#
_cell.length_a   1.000
_cell.length_b   1.000
_cell.length_c   1.000
_cell.angle_alpha   90.00
_cell.angle_beta   90.00
_cell.angle_gamma   90.00
#
_symmetry.space_group_name_H-M   'P 1'
#
loop_
_entity.id
_entity.type
_entity.pdbx_description
1 polymer ?
#
loop_
_entity_poly.entity_id
_entity_poly.type
_entity_poly.pdbx_seq_one_letter_code
_entity_poly.pdbx_strand_id
1 'polypeptide(L)'
;MLGPPALSPEATEMKEPLPKVLTSSSCSSSEDDTSSSSQEKKSCRNIQLDESLLRRFVQRELTQDLTPLQLIKIDLTDEKNLVSPKSVDIGLGAESAIKELQSKPGFKVGELSVLTFRRECLQGLVKVVVKLQEKSPLKFKVVRQIACLDPSRMHRDPDWCIRQMKGIVQTFLQGKHLAGGIPAGDVIIQQFTSLLSLEGRGEQFRSFQPFKQRVDVFLHLTLSPSYMDLLRFCQSVLLLSHGQATVERGFSINKEVETCNLLGESLEALRLICDNVSSCGGVLKVPLTKNLLASVASARSQYRLYLEQERKKRESDAQTQKRKAAEDELQELKQQRRVLDEICAILENDANKLAEEAEGKAGSKMAQLITKSNTLRRRHKEKKEELVKMDKTIEEKAMELRHLP
;
A
#
# COMPACT_ATOMS: atom_id res chain seq x y z
N MET A 1 -26.52 56.99 30.29
CA MET A 1 -26.91 55.60 30.66
C MET A 1 -25.64 54.87 31.02
N LEU A 2 -25.52 54.53 32.30
CA LEU A 2 -24.37 53.96 32.98
C LEU A 2 -23.99 52.60 32.36
N GLY A 3 -22.68 52.32 32.24
CA GLY A 3 -22.15 51.09 31.65
C GLY A 3 -22.11 49.89 32.61
N PRO A 4 -21.52 48.76 32.19
CA PRO A 4 -20.98 47.74 33.08
C PRO A 4 -19.43 47.64 33.01
N PRO A 5 -18.79 46.93 33.96
CA PRO A 5 -17.56 47.35 34.62
C PRO A 5 -16.27 46.66 34.14
N ALA A 6 -15.16 47.05 34.79
CA ALA A 6 -13.76 46.82 34.46
C ALA A 6 -13.13 45.51 35.02
N LEU A 7 -12.01 45.13 34.37
CA LEU A 7 -10.77 44.47 34.85
C LEU A 7 -10.74 42.96 35.25
N SER A 8 -10.12 42.15 34.36
CA SER A 8 -9.00 41.15 34.44
C SER A 8 -8.48 40.62 35.81
N PRO A 9 -7.61 39.56 35.94
CA PRO A 9 -6.82 38.73 34.96
C PRO A 9 -6.71 37.19 35.32
N GLU A 10 -5.74 36.49 34.69
CA GLU A 10 -5.25 35.09 34.86
C GLU A 10 -5.91 34.06 33.91
N ALA A 11 -5.22 33.28 33.07
CA ALA A 11 -3.89 32.69 33.23
C ALA A 11 -3.08 32.62 31.91
N THR A 12 -1.83 33.05 32.02
CA THR A 12 -0.58 32.53 31.44
C THR A 12 -0.67 31.50 30.31
N GLU A 13 -0.37 31.93 29.07
CA GLU A 13 0.06 31.03 28.00
C GLU A 13 1.52 31.35 27.64
N MET A 14 2.39 30.36 27.82
CA MET A 14 3.82 30.47 27.57
C MET A 14 4.08 30.73 26.09
N LYS A 15 4.70 31.87 25.78
CA LYS A 15 5.36 32.10 24.48
C LYS A 15 6.68 31.35 24.47
N GLU A 16 6.73 30.19 23.82
CA GLU A 16 7.98 29.71 23.23
C GLU A 16 8.13 30.30 21.81
N PRO A 17 9.29 30.89 21.46
CA PRO A 17 9.53 31.42 20.13
C PRO A 17 9.85 30.29 19.15
N LEU A 18 9.07 30.18 18.08
CA LEU A 18 9.36 29.34 16.92
C LEU A 18 10.79 29.64 16.37
N PRO A 19 11.60 28.62 16.06
CA PRO A 19 12.94 28.82 15.52
C PRO A 19 12.88 29.42 14.11
N LYS A 20 13.73 30.43 13.88
CA LYS A 20 13.96 31.09 12.59
C LYS A 20 14.38 30.04 11.55
N VAL A 21 13.51 29.78 10.58
CA VAL A 21 13.89 29.03 9.37
C VAL A 21 14.82 29.92 8.55
N LEU A 22 16.07 29.46 8.43
CA LEU A 22 17.08 30.03 7.56
C LEU A 22 16.57 30.06 6.12
N THR A 23 16.51 31.26 5.55
CA THR A 23 16.29 31.49 4.13
C THR A 23 17.46 30.92 3.34
N SER A 24 17.25 29.79 2.65
CA SER A 24 18.17 29.35 1.61
C SER A 24 17.82 30.06 0.30
N SER A 25 18.75 30.93 -0.08
CA SER A 25 18.97 31.56 -1.38
C SER A 25 18.23 30.96 -2.57
N SER A 26 17.47 31.84 -3.22
CA SER A 26 17.01 31.80 -4.60
C SER A 26 18.09 31.31 -5.57
N CYS A 27 17.80 30.22 -6.28
CA CYS A 27 18.41 29.93 -7.57
C CYS A 27 17.32 30.13 -8.63
N SER A 28 17.39 31.27 -9.30
CA SER A 28 16.58 31.60 -10.46
C SER A 28 17.05 30.78 -11.66
N SER A 29 16.25 29.80 -12.07
CA SER A 29 16.31 29.24 -13.42
C SER A 29 14.89 29.27 -13.97
N SER A 30 14.71 30.04 -15.04
CA SER A 30 13.52 30.13 -15.87
C SER A 30 12.91 28.74 -16.13
N GLU A 31 11.70 28.51 -15.63
CA GLU A 31 10.90 27.33 -15.93
C GLU A 31 10.18 27.58 -17.26
N ASP A 32 10.72 26.98 -18.33
CA ASP A 32 9.95 26.76 -19.56
C ASP A 32 8.90 25.66 -19.29
N ASP A 33 7.63 26.02 -19.50
CA ASP A 33 6.45 25.16 -19.45
C ASP A 33 6.65 23.84 -20.22
N THR A 34 7.03 22.75 -19.53
CA THR A 34 7.04 21.39 -20.09
C THR A 34 6.58 20.34 -19.07
N SER A 35 5.46 20.60 -18.39
CA SER A 35 4.82 19.68 -17.44
C SER A 35 3.83 18.72 -18.10
N SER A 36 4.27 17.88 -19.05
CA SER A 36 3.40 16.78 -19.58
C SER A 36 4.10 15.56 -20.19
N SER A 37 5.44 15.44 -20.17
CA SER A 37 6.14 14.41 -20.95
C SER A 37 6.62 13.15 -20.17
N SER A 38 6.20 12.93 -18.92
CA SER A 38 6.98 12.08 -17.99
C SER A 38 6.51 10.62 -17.80
N GLN A 39 5.45 10.17 -18.47
CA GLN A 39 4.83 8.87 -18.20
C GLN A 39 5.30 7.75 -19.15
N GLU A 40 5.37 8.00 -20.47
CA GLU A 40 5.91 7.03 -21.45
C GLU A 40 7.44 6.94 -21.43
N LYS A 41 8.11 7.98 -20.92
CA LYS A 41 9.56 7.93 -20.71
C LYS A 41 9.96 6.86 -19.67
N LYS A 42 9.10 6.28 -18.81
CA LYS A 42 9.55 5.37 -17.73
C LYS A 42 9.70 3.90 -18.14
N SER A 43 8.85 3.34 -19.01
CA SER A 43 8.90 1.91 -19.35
C SER A 43 10.09 1.54 -20.25
N CYS A 44 10.37 2.34 -21.30
CA CYS A 44 11.57 2.20 -22.12
C CYS A 44 12.87 2.60 -21.37
N ARG A 45 12.80 3.58 -20.45
CA ARG A 45 13.95 3.90 -19.58
C ARG A 45 14.29 2.76 -18.64
N ASN A 46 13.32 2.01 -18.12
CA ASN A 46 13.61 0.89 -17.21
C ASN A 46 14.43 -0.22 -17.88
N ILE A 47 14.15 -0.55 -19.15
CA ILE A 47 14.92 -1.57 -19.89
C ILE A 47 16.33 -1.05 -20.21
N GLN A 48 16.45 0.20 -20.66
CA GLN A 48 17.75 0.83 -20.92
C GLN A 48 18.58 1.00 -19.64
N LEU A 49 17.92 1.28 -18.51
CA LEU A 49 18.54 1.31 -17.19
C LEU A 49 19.03 -0.07 -16.79
N ASP A 50 18.20 -1.12 -16.92
CA ASP A 50 18.59 -2.51 -16.65
C ASP A 50 19.80 -2.91 -17.50
N GLU A 51 19.75 -2.63 -18.80
CA GLU A 51 20.86 -2.92 -19.72
C GLU A 51 22.14 -2.17 -19.33
N SER A 52 22.03 -0.88 -19.00
CA SER A 52 23.18 -0.07 -18.55
C SER A 52 23.77 -0.56 -17.23
N LEU A 53 22.93 -1.04 -16.31
CA LEU A 53 23.35 -1.58 -15.01
C LEU A 53 24.03 -2.94 -15.19
N LEU A 54 23.41 -3.86 -15.95
CA LEU A 54 23.97 -5.18 -16.24
C LEU A 54 25.36 -5.08 -16.87
N ARG A 55 25.57 -4.16 -17.82
CA ARG A 55 26.88 -3.93 -18.48
C ARG A 55 28.03 -3.58 -17.52
N ARG A 56 27.73 -3.15 -16.28
CA ARG A 56 28.75 -2.80 -15.28
C ARG A 56 29.36 -4.03 -14.60
N PHE A 57 28.66 -5.15 -14.60
CA PHE A 57 29.04 -6.29 -13.76
C PHE A 57 28.72 -7.68 -14.34
N VAL A 58 28.06 -7.76 -15.50
CA VAL A 58 27.82 -8.99 -16.26
C VAL A 58 28.80 -9.07 -17.42
N GLN A 59 29.19 -10.30 -17.78
CA GLN A 59 30.04 -10.56 -18.94
C GLN A 59 29.46 -9.92 -20.22
N ARG A 60 30.35 -9.35 -21.04
CA ARG A 60 29.93 -8.58 -22.24
C ARG A 60 29.26 -9.48 -23.26
N GLU A 61 29.70 -10.72 -23.36
CA GLU A 61 29.16 -11.75 -24.24
C GLU A 61 27.67 -12.03 -23.93
N LEU A 62 27.28 -11.89 -22.67
CA LEU A 62 25.92 -12.13 -22.19
C LEU A 62 25.01 -10.89 -22.27
N THR A 63 25.53 -9.73 -22.65
CA THR A 63 24.75 -8.47 -22.70
C THR A 63 24.62 -7.88 -24.11
N GLN A 64 25.21 -8.53 -25.12
CA GLN A 64 25.13 -8.12 -26.52
C GLN A 64 23.83 -8.62 -27.17
N ASP A 65 23.18 -7.75 -27.95
CA ASP A 65 22.04 -8.04 -28.82
C ASP A 65 20.86 -8.79 -28.17
N LEU A 66 20.65 -8.57 -26.86
CA LEU A 66 19.56 -9.21 -26.13
C LEU A 66 18.22 -8.50 -26.35
N THR A 67 17.18 -9.32 -26.48
CA THR A 67 15.81 -8.83 -26.36
C THR A 67 15.51 -8.42 -24.90
N PRO A 68 14.57 -7.48 -24.66
CA PRO A 68 14.14 -7.11 -23.31
C PRO A 68 13.70 -8.30 -22.44
N LEU A 69 13.22 -9.37 -23.07
CA LEU A 69 12.82 -10.62 -22.41
C LEU A 69 14.00 -11.47 -21.95
N GLN A 70 15.11 -11.42 -22.67
CA GLN A 70 16.32 -12.15 -22.30
C GLN A 70 17.07 -11.39 -21.20
N LEU A 71 17.09 -10.05 -21.25
CA LEU A 71 17.68 -9.20 -20.20
C LEU A 71 17.12 -9.49 -18.81
N ILE A 72 15.79 -9.66 -18.70
CA ILE A 72 15.14 -9.97 -17.41
C ILE A 72 15.30 -11.43 -16.95
N LYS A 73 15.93 -12.28 -17.77
CA LYS A 73 16.11 -13.72 -17.53
C LYS A 73 17.57 -14.12 -17.31
N ILE A 74 18.51 -13.17 -17.40
CA ILE A 74 19.91 -13.45 -17.09
C ILE A 74 19.99 -13.94 -15.65
N ASP A 75 20.57 -15.11 -15.46
CA ASP A 75 20.82 -15.67 -14.14
C ASP A 75 22.04 -14.97 -13.52
N LEU A 76 21.79 -14.15 -12.51
CA LEU A 76 22.83 -13.43 -11.78
C LEU A 76 23.33 -14.20 -10.55
N THR A 77 22.82 -15.41 -10.32
CA THR A 77 23.29 -16.30 -9.25
C THR A 77 24.47 -17.16 -9.68
N ASP A 78 24.64 -17.38 -10.99
CA ASP A 78 25.81 -18.04 -11.54
C ASP A 78 26.99 -17.05 -11.63
N GLU A 79 28.02 -17.30 -10.81
CA GLU A 79 29.25 -16.50 -10.79
C GLU A 79 29.95 -16.46 -12.17
N LYS A 80 29.72 -17.46 -13.03
CA LYS A 80 30.26 -17.49 -14.40
C LYS A 80 29.69 -16.39 -15.29
N ASN A 81 28.50 -15.88 -14.97
CA ASN A 81 27.88 -14.80 -15.76
C ASN A 81 28.39 -13.43 -15.33
N LEU A 82 29.06 -13.33 -14.18
CA LEU A 82 29.53 -12.09 -13.59
C LEU A 82 30.98 -11.82 -14.00
N VAL A 83 31.33 -10.54 -14.03
CA VAL A 83 32.73 -10.13 -14.16
C VAL A 83 33.46 -10.34 -12.84
N SER A 84 34.78 -10.49 -12.90
CA SER A 84 35.58 -10.57 -11.68
C SER A 84 35.43 -9.29 -10.83
N PRO A 85 35.57 -9.36 -9.49
CA PRO A 85 35.55 -8.16 -8.65
C PRO A 85 36.60 -7.11 -9.02
N LYS A 86 37.65 -7.45 -9.79
CA LYS A 86 38.63 -6.47 -10.29
C LYS A 86 38.10 -5.64 -11.45
N SER A 87 37.22 -6.22 -12.26
CA SER A 87 36.71 -5.65 -13.50
C SER A 87 35.32 -5.03 -13.38
N VAL A 88 34.71 -5.07 -12.20
CA VAL A 88 33.41 -4.43 -11.96
C VAL A 88 33.53 -2.90 -12.06
N ASP A 89 32.62 -2.31 -12.82
CA ASP A 89 32.51 -0.86 -12.96
C ASP A 89 31.77 -0.26 -11.76
N ILE A 90 32.53 0.27 -10.80
CA ILE A 90 32.00 0.96 -9.61
C ILE A 90 31.74 2.47 -9.84
N GLY A 91 32.03 2.98 -11.04
CA GLY A 91 31.84 4.37 -11.42
C GLY A 91 33.03 5.28 -11.06
N LEU A 92 33.17 6.38 -11.82
CA LEU A 92 34.32 7.28 -11.76
C LEU A 92 34.56 7.91 -10.38
N GLY A 93 33.49 8.23 -9.65
CA GLY A 93 33.60 8.83 -8.32
C GLY A 93 34.26 7.88 -7.31
N ALA A 94 33.81 6.63 -7.27
CA ALA A 94 34.37 5.62 -6.38
C ALA A 94 35.82 5.27 -6.76
N GLU A 95 36.12 5.15 -8.06
CA GLU A 95 37.48 4.94 -8.56
C GLU A 95 38.44 6.07 -8.14
N SER A 96 37.99 7.32 -8.22
CA SER A 96 38.79 8.49 -7.85
C SER A 96 39.05 8.53 -6.34
N ALA A 97 38.04 8.23 -5.53
CA ALA A 97 38.17 8.18 -4.07
C ALA A 97 39.15 7.06 -3.62
N ILE A 98 39.09 5.88 -4.24
CA ILE A 98 40.02 4.78 -3.95
C ILE A 98 41.46 5.20 -4.28
N LYS A 99 41.69 5.82 -5.45
CA LYS A 99 43.02 6.30 -5.84
C LYS A 99 43.57 7.33 -4.86
N GLU A 100 42.74 8.28 -4.41
CA GLU A 100 43.14 9.28 -3.42
C GLU A 100 43.54 8.61 -2.09
N LEU A 101 42.74 7.68 -1.60
CA LEU A 101 43.02 6.93 -0.37
C LEU A 101 44.28 6.04 -0.48
N GLN A 102 44.58 5.51 -1.67
CA GLN A 102 45.82 4.75 -1.89
C GLN A 102 47.07 5.64 -1.95
N SER A 103 46.92 6.90 -2.35
CA SER A 103 48.02 7.87 -2.48
C SER A 103 48.42 8.58 -1.19
N LYS A 104 47.57 8.55 -0.14
CA LYS A 104 47.82 9.26 1.12
C LYS A 104 48.93 8.60 1.96
N PRO A 105 49.98 9.36 2.38
CA PRO A 105 51.01 8.85 3.28
C PRO A 105 50.43 8.62 4.68
N GLY A 106 50.62 7.41 5.24
CA GLY A 106 50.16 7.05 6.59
C GLY A 106 48.81 6.33 6.67
N PHE A 107 48.00 6.32 5.60
CA PHE A 107 46.69 5.67 5.56
C PHE A 107 46.48 4.92 4.23
N LYS A 108 47.35 3.93 3.95
CA LYS A 108 47.26 3.15 2.70
C LYS A 108 46.17 2.08 2.85
N VAL A 109 45.08 2.25 2.10
CA VAL A 109 44.09 1.19 1.94
C VAL A 109 44.73 0.02 1.19
N GLY A 110 44.78 -1.16 1.81
CA GLY A 110 45.37 -2.35 1.22
C GLY A 110 44.59 -2.85 0.01
N GLU A 111 45.28 -3.50 -0.93
CA GLU A 111 44.66 -4.08 -2.13
C GLU A 111 43.51 -5.05 -1.79
N LEU A 112 43.67 -5.81 -0.70
CA LEU A 112 42.63 -6.72 -0.21
C LEU A 112 41.36 -5.96 0.20
N SER A 113 41.48 -4.82 0.89
CA SER A 113 40.32 -4.00 1.29
C SER A 113 39.61 -3.41 0.07
N VAL A 114 40.35 -2.97 -0.94
CA VAL A 114 39.77 -2.49 -2.21
C VAL A 114 39.05 -3.62 -2.95
N LEU A 115 39.62 -4.83 -2.99
CA LEU A 115 38.98 -6.00 -3.58
C LEU A 115 37.70 -6.39 -2.83
N THR A 116 37.72 -6.35 -1.50
CA THR A 116 36.53 -6.60 -0.67
C THR A 116 35.44 -5.57 -0.96
N PHE A 117 35.78 -4.28 -1.00
CA PHE A 117 34.83 -3.22 -1.35
C PHE A 117 34.23 -3.43 -2.75
N ARG A 118 35.05 -3.74 -3.77
CA ARG A 118 34.54 -4.03 -5.11
C ARG A 118 33.63 -5.26 -5.14
N ARG A 119 33.93 -6.30 -4.36
CA ARG A 119 33.07 -7.48 -4.20
C ARG A 119 31.74 -7.11 -3.56
N GLU A 120 31.73 -6.25 -2.55
CA GLU A 120 30.51 -5.74 -1.92
C GLU A 120 29.68 -4.89 -2.90
N CYS A 121 30.32 -4.02 -3.69
CA CYS A 121 29.64 -3.29 -4.76
C CYS A 121 29.02 -4.22 -5.80
N LEU A 122 29.75 -5.25 -6.24
CA LEU A 122 29.25 -6.28 -7.15
C LEU A 122 28.00 -6.97 -6.56
N GLN A 123 28.06 -7.41 -5.31
CA GLN A 123 26.91 -8.02 -4.62
C GLN A 123 25.73 -7.05 -4.49
N GLY A 124 25.99 -5.77 -4.23
CA GLY A 124 24.97 -4.73 -4.19
C GLY A 124 24.28 -4.55 -5.55
N LEU A 125 25.05 -4.44 -6.63
CA LEU A 125 24.53 -4.33 -8.00
C LEU A 125 23.71 -5.57 -8.40
N VAL A 126 24.20 -6.77 -8.09
CA VAL A 126 23.45 -8.02 -8.29
C VAL A 126 22.11 -7.96 -7.56
N LYS A 127 22.09 -7.61 -6.27
CA LYS A 127 20.84 -7.51 -5.49
C LYS A 127 19.87 -6.49 -6.07
N VAL A 128 20.36 -5.34 -6.53
CA VAL A 128 19.52 -4.30 -7.16
C VAL A 128 18.88 -4.84 -8.44
N VAL A 129 19.66 -5.45 -9.33
CA VAL A 129 19.14 -5.94 -10.61
C VAL A 129 18.24 -7.16 -10.40
N VAL A 130 18.58 -8.09 -9.51
CA VAL A 130 17.66 -9.19 -9.13
C VAL A 130 16.32 -8.61 -8.64
N LYS A 131 16.34 -7.52 -7.88
CA LYS A 131 15.10 -6.87 -7.42
C LYS A 131 14.32 -6.20 -8.55
N LEU A 132 15.02 -5.57 -9.50
CA LEU A 132 14.43 -4.97 -10.70
C LEU A 132 13.80 -6.05 -11.59
N GLN A 133 14.53 -7.14 -11.87
CA GLN A 133 14.02 -8.32 -12.55
C GLN A 133 12.81 -8.89 -11.80
N GLU A 134 12.89 -9.03 -10.47
CA GLU A 134 11.79 -9.50 -9.62
C GLU A 134 10.49 -8.72 -9.85
N LYS A 135 10.58 -7.39 -9.82
CA LYS A 135 9.45 -6.46 -9.91
C LYS A 135 9.13 -6.04 -11.35
N SER A 136 9.86 -6.54 -12.35
CA SER A 136 9.71 -6.11 -13.73
C SER A 136 8.33 -6.46 -14.29
N PRO A 137 7.59 -5.46 -14.84
CA PRO A 137 6.28 -5.71 -15.44
C PRO A 137 6.39 -6.56 -16.72
N LEU A 138 7.59 -6.65 -17.31
CA LEU A 138 7.85 -7.48 -18.48
C LEU A 138 7.73 -8.99 -18.21
N LYS A 139 7.68 -9.43 -16.95
CA LYS A 139 7.36 -10.82 -16.60
C LYS A 139 5.97 -11.24 -17.04
N PHE A 140 5.03 -10.29 -17.01
CA PHE A 140 3.64 -10.57 -17.36
C PHE A 140 3.48 -10.61 -18.88
N LYS A 141 2.92 -11.73 -19.37
CA LYS A 141 2.67 -11.94 -20.80
C LYS A 141 1.86 -10.79 -21.40
N VAL A 142 0.76 -10.42 -20.75
CA VAL A 142 -0.12 -9.33 -21.19
C VAL A 142 0.64 -8.03 -21.41
N VAL A 143 1.49 -7.61 -20.46
CA VAL A 143 2.29 -6.37 -20.58
C VAL A 143 3.17 -6.38 -21.84
N ARG A 144 3.77 -7.52 -22.17
CA ARG A 144 4.57 -7.64 -23.40
C ARG A 144 3.72 -7.58 -24.66
N GLN A 145 2.54 -8.16 -24.61
CA GLN A 145 1.62 -8.22 -25.75
C GLN A 145 0.99 -6.85 -26.04
N ILE A 146 0.79 -6.01 -25.02
CA ILE A 146 0.27 -4.63 -25.14
C ILE A 146 1.10 -3.77 -26.10
N ALA A 147 2.37 -4.12 -26.36
CA ALA A 147 3.17 -3.47 -27.39
C ALA A 147 2.53 -3.52 -28.80
N CYS A 148 1.49 -4.32 -29.04
CA CYS A 148 0.70 -4.25 -30.28
C CYS A 148 -0.18 -3.00 -30.41
N LEU A 149 -0.34 -2.23 -29.34
CA LEU A 149 -1.08 -0.95 -29.34
C LEU A 149 -0.21 0.24 -29.76
N ASP A 150 1.07 0.03 -30.04
CA ASP A 150 1.98 1.03 -30.62
C ASP A 150 1.59 1.30 -32.09
N PRO A 151 1.13 2.52 -32.45
CA PRO A 151 0.70 2.83 -33.81
C PRO A 151 1.79 2.59 -34.86
N SER A 152 3.06 2.84 -34.54
CA SER A 152 4.15 2.58 -35.48
C SER A 152 4.35 1.09 -35.74
N ARG A 153 4.10 0.23 -34.75
CA ARG A 153 4.12 -1.23 -34.91
C ARG A 153 2.89 -1.75 -35.65
N MET A 154 1.72 -1.18 -35.37
CA MET A 154 0.48 -1.48 -36.10
C MET A 154 0.66 -1.26 -37.60
N HIS A 155 1.39 -0.21 -38.00
CA HIS A 155 1.73 0.04 -39.39
C HIS A 155 2.75 -0.95 -39.97
N ARG A 156 3.84 -1.20 -39.22
CA ARG A 156 5.00 -1.98 -39.69
C ARG A 156 4.74 -3.48 -39.75
N ASP A 157 4.05 -4.04 -38.76
CA ASP A 157 3.79 -5.48 -38.64
C ASP A 157 2.38 -5.74 -38.07
N PRO A 158 1.34 -5.60 -38.91
CA PRO A 158 -0.05 -5.82 -38.51
C PRO A 158 -0.31 -7.24 -38.04
N ASP A 159 0.24 -8.24 -38.72
CA ASP A 159 0.01 -9.65 -38.40
C ASP A 159 0.55 -10.01 -37.02
N TRP A 160 1.73 -9.49 -36.66
CA TRP A 160 2.24 -9.63 -35.30
C TRP A 160 1.33 -8.96 -34.28
N CYS A 161 0.83 -7.76 -34.57
CA CYS A 161 -0.08 -7.03 -33.68
C CYS A 161 -1.37 -7.83 -33.45
N ILE A 162 -1.95 -8.42 -34.50
CA ILE A 162 -3.14 -9.29 -34.40
C ILE A 162 -2.85 -10.50 -33.52
N ARG A 163 -1.71 -11.18 -33.70
CA ARG A 163 -1.32 -12.32 -32.86
C ARG A 163 -1.19 -11.93 -31.38
N GLN A 164 -0.62 -10.76 -31.09
CA GLN A 164 -0.52 -10.28 -29.71
C GLN A 164 -1.90 -9.95 -29.13
N MET A 165 -2.75 -9.23 -29.87
CA MET A 165 -4.11 -8.86 -29.43
C MET A 165 -4.94 -10.11 -29.11
N LYS A 166 -4.89 -11.14 -29.98
CA LYS A 166 -5.53 -12.45 -29.72
C LYS A 166 -5.07 -13.05 -28.37
N GLY A 167 -3.78 -12.95 -28.06
CA GLY A 167 -3.24 -13.42 -26.79
C GLY A 167 -3.72 -12.63 -25.57
N ILE A 168 -3.89 -11.31 -25.70
CA ILE A 168 -4.45 -10.46 -24.63
C ILE A 168 -5.92 -10.85 -24.40
N VAL A 169 -6.72 -10.90 -25.45
CA VAL A 169 -8.15 -11.28 -25.40
C VAL A 169 -8.31 -12.67 -24.77
N GLN A 170 -7.51 -13.65 -25.20
CA GLN A 170 -7.53 -15.00 -24.61
C GLN A 170 -7.23 -14.98 -23.11
N THR A 171 -6.28 -14.15 -22.66
CA THR A 171 -5.94 -14.04 -21.24
C THR A 171 -7.11 -13.44 -20.45
N PHE A 172 -7.77 -12.42 -20.98
CA PHE A 172 -8.96 -11.81 -20.35
C PHE A 172 -10.15 -12.78 -20.30
N LEU A 173 -10.34 -13.60 -21.33
CA LEU A 173 -11.36 -14.66 -21.34
C LEU A 173 -11.11 -15.71 -20.26
N GLN A 174 -9.87 -16.20 -20.15
CA GLN A 174 -9.47 -17.17 -19.12
C GLN A 174 -9.67 -16.62 -17.69
N GLY A 175 -9.38 -15.34 -17.50
CA GLY A 175 -9.59 -14.65 -16.23
C GLY A 175 -11.03 -14.21 -15.95
N LYS A 176 -11.99 -14.50 -16.86
CA LYS A 176 -13.38 -14.02 -16.77
C LYS A 176 -13.51 -12.49 -16.62
N HIS A 177 -12.55 -11.75 -17.18
CA HIS A 177 -12.52 -10.29 -17.15
C HIS A 177 -13.20 -9.63 -18.36
N LEU A 178 -13.75 -10.43 -19.28
CA LEU A 178 -14.45 -9.94 -20.46
C LEU A 178 -15.95 -10.19 -20.33
N ALA A 179 -16.72 -9.11 -20.09
CA ALA A 179 -18.17 -9.17 -20.12
C ALA A 179 -18.63 -9.57 -21.53
N GLY A 180 -19.48 -10.60 -21.64
CA GLY A 180 -19.91 -11.16 -22.91
C GLY A 180 -19.10 -12.36 -23.42
N GLY A 181 -18.05 -12.77 -22.70
CA GLY A 181 -17.34 -14.04 -22.98
C GLY A 181 -16.76 -14.14 -24.39
N ILE A 182 -16.74 -15.34 -24.95
CA ILE A 182 -16.10 -15.64 -26.25
C ILE A 182 -16.61 -14.74 -27.39
N PRO A 183 -17.94 -14.54 -27.58
CA PRO A 183 -18.44 -13.65 -28.63
C PRO A 183 -17.90 -12.22 -28.57
N ALA A 184 -17.79 -11.65 -27.37
CA ALA A 184 -17.21 -10.31 -27.21
C ALA A 184 -15.72 -10.30 -27.59
N GLY A 185 -14.99 -11.37 -27.28
CA GLY A 185 -13.60 -11.54 -27.67
C GLY A 185 -13.41 -11.58 -29.19
N ASP A 186 -14.28 -12.31 -29.89
CA ASP A 186 -14.26 -12.40 -31.36
C ASP A 186 -14.53 -11.04 -32.02
N VAL A 187 -15.50 -10.28 -31.49
CA VAL A 187 -15.79 -8.91 -31.96
C VAL A 187 -14.58 -7.99 -31.79
N ILE A 188 -13.89 -8.03 -30.64
CA ILE A 188 -12.69 -7.22 -30.40
C ILE A 188 -11.58 -7.57 -31.41
N ILE A 189 -11.34 -8.86 -31.63
CA ILE A 189 -10.32 -9.32 -32.59
C ILE A 189 -10.70 -8.90 -34.02
N GLN A 190 -11.98 -9.00 -34.38
CA GLN A 190 -12.48 -8.58 -35.68
C GLN A 190 -12.31 -7.06 -35.87
N GLN A 191 -12.75 -6.24 -34.91
CA GLN A 191 -12.59 -4.79 -34.96
C GLN A 191 -11.10 -4.39 -35.07
N PHE A 192 -10.22 -5.07 -34.32
CA PHE A 192 -8.77 -4.81 -34.39
C PHE A 192 -8.18 -5.18 -35.75
N THR A 193 -8.63 -6.29 -36.33
CA THR A 193 -8.17 -6.73 -37.66
C THR A 193 -8.63 -5.76 -38.75
N SER A 194 -9.87 -5.27 -38.66
CA SER A 194 -10.40 -4.25 -39.56
C SER A 194 -9.62 -2.94 -39.46
N LEU A 195 -9.37 -2.47 -38.23
CA LEU A 195 -8.58 -1.27 -37.96
C LEU A 195 -7.21 -1.32 -38.65
N LEU A 196 -6.51 -2.44 -38.51
CA LEU A 196 -5.17 -2.60 -39.09
C LEU A 196 -5.19 -2.69 -40.62
N SER A 197 -6.29 -3.19 -41.19
CA SER A 197 -6.46 -3.34 -42.63
C SER A 197 -6.83 -2.02 -43.31
N LEU A 198 -7.61 -1.16 -42.64
CA LEU A 198 -8.13 0.09 -43.19
C LEU A 198 -7.28 1.29 -42.76
N GLU A 199 -7.29 1.63 -41.47
CA GLU A 199 -6.64 2.83 -40.93
C GLU A 199 -5.16 2.63 -40.61
N GLY A 200 -4.76 1.42 -40.20
CA GLY A 200 -3.39 1.10 -39.74
C GLY A 200 -2.31 1.31 -40.80
N ARG A 201 -2.69 1.43 -42.09
CA ARG A 201 -1.79 1.77 -43.20
C ARG A 201 -1.60 3.26 -43.41
N GLY A 202 -2.34 4.11 -42.68
CA GLY A 202 -2.26 5.55 -42.78
C GLY A 202 -0.93 6.12 -42.28
N GLU A 203 -0.54 7.28 -42.84
CA GLU A 203 0.71 7.97 -42.49
C GLU A 203 0.75 8.38 -41.01
N GLN A 204 -0.41 8.62 -40.39
CA GLN A 204 -0.50 8.98 -38.97
C GLN A 204 -0.01 7.85 -38.04
N PHE A 205 -0.19 6.59 -38.42
CA PHE A 205 0.34 5.44 -37.67
C PHE A 205 1.84 5.32 -37.84
N ARG A 206 2.35 5.51 -39.08
CA ARG A 206 3.77 5.45 -39.40
C ARG A 206 4.58 6.55 -38.70
N SER A 207 4.06 7.78 -38.75
CA SER A 207 4.71 8.98 -38.23
C SER A 207 4.47 9.21 -36.74
N PHE A 208 3.74 8.31 -36.06
CA PHE A 208 3.49 8.41 -34.63
C PHE A 208 4.79 8.52 -33.83
N GLN A 209 4.86 9.51 -32.94
CA GLN A 209 6.03 9.73 -32.08
C GLN A 209 5.65 9.57 -30.62
N PRO A 210 6.00 8.44 -29.96
CA PRO A 210 5.64 8.17 -28.56
C PRO A 210 6.13 9.21 -27.53
N PHE A 211 7.07 10.07 -27.92
CA PHE A 211 7.59 11.14 -27.04
C PHE A 211 6.92 12.50 -27.25
N LYS A 212 6.11 12.64 -28.31
CA LYS A 212 5.38 13.88 -28.64
C LYS A 212 3.87 13.69 -28.62
N GLN A 213 3.41 12.46 -28.82
CA GLN A 213 2.01 12.10 -28.94
C GLN A 213 1.69 10.99 -27.95
N ARG A 214 0.52 11.11 -27.32
CA ARG A 214 0.00 10.12 -26.39
C ARG A 214 -0.71 8.99 -27.12
N VAL A 215 -0.34 7.75 -26.83
CA VAL A 215 -0.97 6.56 -27.44
C VAL A 215 -2.47 6.51 -27.14
N ASP A 216 -2.90 6.80 -25.91
CA ASP A 216 -4.31 6.71 -25.52
C ASP A 216 -5.19 7.75 -26.21
N VAL A 217 -4.70 8.99 -26.38
CA VAL A 217 -5.40 10.03 -27.14
C VAL A 217 -5.51 9.64 -28.61
N PHE A 218 -4.41 9.16 -29.19
CA PHE A 218 -4.39 8.69 -30.58
C PHE A 218 -5.39 7.56 -30.81
N LEU A 219 -5.35 6.51 -29.97
CA LEU A 219 -6.27 5.38 -30.08
C LEU A 219 -7.71 5.79 -29.84
N HIS A 220 -7.98 6.71 -28.90
CA HIS A 220 -9.33 7.20 -28.69
C HIS A 220 -9.90 7.86 -29.95
N LEU A 221 -9.15 8.78 -30.56
CA LEU A 221 -9.57 9.47 -31.79
C LEU A 221 -9.80 8.51 -32.97
N THR A 222 -8.98 7.48 -33.09
CA THR A 222 -9.08 6.52 -34.20
C THR A 222 -10.17 5.48 -33.98
N LEU A 223 -10.39 5.03 -32.74
CA LEU A 223 -11.35 3.96 -32.43
C LEU A 223 -12.76 4.49 -32.17
N SER A 224 -12.90 5.73 -31.70
CA SER A 224 -14.21 6.29 -31.32
C SER A 224 -15.27 6.32 -32.41
N PRO A 225 -14.93 6.50 -33.72
CA PRO A 225 -15.95 6.55 -34.76
C PRO A 225 -16.57 5.20 -35.12
N SER A 226 -15.84 4.08 -34.98
CA SER A 226 -16.23 2.81 -35.61
C SER A 226 -15.91 1.53 -34.81
N TYR A 227 -15.14 1.62 -33.72
CA TYR A 227 -14.60 0.45 -33.03
C TYR A 227 -14.80 0.52 -31.51
N MET A 228 -16.07 0.58 -31.08
CA MET A 228 -16.44 0.82 -29.68
C MET A 228 -16.03 -0.30 -28.71
N ASP A 229 -16.18 -1.56 -29.09
CA ASP A 229 -15.84 -2.68 -28.21
C ASP A 229 -14.33 -2.80 -28.04
N LEU A 230 -13.59 -2.61 -29.14
CA LEU A 230 -12.15 -2.50 -29.12
C LEU A 230 -11.67 -1.30 -28.29
N LEU A 231 -12.33 -0.13 -28.38
CA LEU A 231 -12.00 1.04 -27.56
C LEU A 231 -12.13 0.74 -26.07
N ARG A 232 -13.27 0.19 -25.63
CA ARG A 232 -13.49 -0.19 -24.22
C ARG A 232 -12.49 -1.23 -23.75
N PHE A 233 -12.15 -2.18 -24.62
CA PHE A 233 -11.13 -3.17 -24.33
C PHE A 233 -9.74 -2.55 -24.17
N CYS A 234 -9.33 -1.68 -25.11
CA CYS A 234 -8.07 -0.95 -25.03
C CYS A 234 -7.99 -0.09 -23.77
N GLN A 235 -9.08 0.59 -23.38
CA GLN A 235 -9.15 1.33 -22.12
C GLN A 235 -8.89 0.41 -20.92
N SER A 236 -9.56 -0.73 -20.84
CA SER A 236 -9.37 -1.70 -19.75
C SER A 236 -7.91 -2.20 -19.69
N VAL A 237 -7.31 -2.45 -20.85
CA VAL A 237 -5.93 -2.91 -20.97
C VAL A 237 -4.92 -1.83 -20.58
N LEU A 238 -5.14 -0.58 -21.00
CA LEU A 238 -4.26 0.57 -20.70
C LEU A 238 -4.41 1.07 -19.25
N LEU A 239 -5.48 0.70 -18.57
CA LEU A 239 -5.70 0.95 -17.14
C LEU A 239 -5.08 -0.12 -16.23
N LEU A 240 -4.57 -1.22 -16.79
CA LEU A 240 -3.84 -2.21 -15.98
C LEU A 240 -2.61 -1.52 -15.36
N SER A 241 -2.46 -1.65 -14.04
CA SER A 241 -1.31 -1.08 -13.35
C SER A 241 -0.01 -1.71 -13.86
N HIS A 242 0.80 -0.91 -14.55
CA HIS A 242 2.12 -1.31 -15.08
C HIS A 242 3.27 -0.98 -14.12
N GLY A 243 2.96 -0.49 -12.91
CA GLY A 243 3.94 -0.15 -11.87
C GLY A 243 3.41 0.88 -10.86
N GLN A 244 4.17 1.11 -9.80
CA GLN A 244 3.82 2.08 -8.74
C GLN A 244 4.02 3.54 -9.16
N ALA A 245 4.55 3.82 -10.36
CA ALA A 245 4.91 5.16 -10.79
C ALA A 245 3.74 6.18 -10.82
N THR A 246 2.50 5.71 -11.04
CA THR A 246 1.30 6.58 -10.95
C THR A 246 0.96 6.89 -9.49
N VAL A 247 1.09 5.91 -8.59
CA VAL A 247 0.89 6.07 -7.15
C VAL A 247 1.98 6.97 -6.56
N GLU A 248 3.24 6.77 -6.95
CA GLU A 248 4.39 7.61 -6.57
C GLU A 248 4.27 9.04 -7.11
N ARG A 249 3.73 9.22 -8.31
CA ARG A 249 3.38 10.56 -8.79
C ARG A 249 2.27 11.16 -7.93
N GLY A 250 1.26 10.37 -7.59
CA GLY A 250 0.25 10.75 -6.60
C GLY A 250 0.90 11.27 -5.31
N PHE A 251 1.89 10.57 -4.77
CA PHE A 251 2.65 11.05 -3.60
C PHE A 251 3.42 12.34 -3.86
N SER A 252 4.09 12.49 -5.00
CA SER A 252 4.83 13.72 -5.32
C SER A 252 3.90 14.92 -5.52
N ILE A 253 2.73 14.72 -6.14
CA ILE A 253 1.72 15.78 -6.30
C ILE A 253 1.05 16.05 -4.96
N ASN A 254 0.78 15.02 -4.16
CA ASN A 254 0.23 15.16 -2.82
C ASN A 254 1.19 15.92 -1.91
N LYS A 255 2.51 15.79 -2.09
CA LYS A 255 3.52 16.52 -1.33
C LYS A 255 3.34 18.05 -1.43
N GLU A 256 2.80 18.56 -2.53
CA GLU A 256 2.52 20.00 -2.69
C GLU A 256 1.32 20.46 -1.86
N VAL A 257 0.37 19.56 -1.56
CA VAL A 257 -0.83 19.83 -0.76
C VAL A 257 -0.77 19.25 0.66
N GLU A 258 0.26 18.45 0.95
CA GLU A 258 0.47 17.80 2.23
C GLU A 258 0.94 18.83 3.26
N THR A 259 0.18 18.94 4.34
CA THR A 259 0.48 19.78 5.49
C THR A 259 0.40 18.95 6.76
N CYS A 260 1.14 19.35 7.81
CA CYS A 260 1.12 18.63 9.08
C CYS A 260 -0.31 18.57 9.65
N ASN A 261 -0.70 17.42 10.19
CA ASN A 261 -1.99 17.18 10.86
C ASN A 261 -3.23 17.23 9.94
N LEU A 262 -3.07 16.94 8.65
CA LEU A 262 -4.19 16.81 7.71
C LEU A 262 -4.86 15.44 7.82
N LEU A 263 -6.19 15.41 7.96
CA LEU A 263 -6.97 14.17 7.90
C LEU A 263 -7.02 13.63 6.45
N GLY A 264 -7.12 12.31 6.30
CA GLY A 264 -7.20 11.66 4.98
C GLY A 264 -8.31 12.23 4.09
N GLU A 265 -9.51 12.42 4.65
CA GLU A 265 -10.65 13.03 3.94
C GLU A 265 -10.36 14.46 3.47
N SER A 266 -9.60 15.23 4.25
CA SER A 266 -9.20 16.59 3.88
C SER A 266 -8.16 16.59 2.75
N LEU A 267 -7.25 15.61 2.74
CA LEU A 267 -6.30 15.41 1.64
C LEU A 267 -7.03 15.05 0.34
N GLU A 268 -8.00 14.13 0.39
CA GLU A 268 -8.82 13.77 -0.75
C GLU A 268 -9.61 14.97 -1.31
N ALA A 269 -10.24 15.74 -0.43
CA ALA A 269 -10.97 16.96 -0.82
C ALA A 269 -10.05 18.00 -1.48
N LEU A 270 -8.88 18.27 -0.88
CA LEU A 270 -7.89 19.19 -1.46
C LEU A 270 -7.40 18.71 -2.84
N ARG A 271 -7.21 17.41 -3.01
CA ARG A 271 -6.79 16.83 -4.29
C ARG A 271 -7.84 17.05 -5.37
N LEU A 272 -9.10 16.78 -5.06
CA LEU A 272 -10.23 17.04 -5.98
C LEU A 272 -10.30 18.50 -6.39
N ILE A 273 -10.08 19.43 -5.45
CA ILE A 273 -10.05 20.86 -5.74
C ILE A 273 -8.91 21.19 -6.70
N CYS A 274 -7.69 20.72 -6.42
CA CYS A 274 -6.52 20.99 -7.26
C CYS A 274 -6.67 20.43 -8.68
N ASP A 275 -7.21 19.21 -8.80
CA ASP A 275 -7.45 18.58 -10.10
C ASP A 275 -8.52 19.36 -10.90
N ASN A 276 -9.57 19.85 -10.25
CA ASN A 276 -10.59 20.68 -10.91
C ASN A 276 -10.07 22.08 -11.30
N VAL A 277 -9.24 22.70 -10.47
CA VAL A 277 -8.57 23.98 -10.81
C VAL A 277 -7.66 23.78 -12.02
N SER A 278 -6.92 22.67 -12.05
CA SER A 278 -6.03 22.32 -13.16
C SER A 278 -6.80 22.07 -14.44
N SER A 279 -7.93 21.34 -14.39
CA SER A 279 -8.78 21.08 -15.55
C SER A 279 -9.41 22.36 -16.12
N CYS A 280 -9.70 23.36 -15.28
CA CYS A 280 -10.15 24.69 -15.70
C CYS A 280 -9.01 25.54 -16.31
N GLY A 281 -7.76 25.11 -16.21
CA GLY A 281 -6.60 25.85 -16.71
C GLY A 281 -6.13 26.98 -15.80
N GLY A 282 -6.36 26.85 -14.49
CA GLY A 282 -5.89 27.76 -13.44
C GLY A 282 -7.02 28.37 -12.60
N VAL A 283 -6.67 28.91 -11.43
CA VAL A 283 -7.62 29.43 -10.42
C VAL A 283 -8.51 30.54 -10.99
N LEU A 284 -7.98 31.39 -11.87
CA LEU A 284 -8.71 32.49 -12.48
C LEU A 284 -9.75 32.05 -13.54
N LYS A 285 -9.69 30.81 -14.00
CA LYS A 285 -10.58 30.25 -15.03
C LYS A 285 -11.67 29.35 -14.45
N VAL A 286 -11.68 29.15 -13.13
CA VAL A 286 -12.71 28.35 -12.47
C VAL A 286 -14.05 29.09 -12.53
N PRO A 287 -15.10 28.50 -13.13
CA PRO A 287 -16.39 29.19 -13.27
C PRO A 287 -17.10 29.34 -11.92
N LEU A 288 -17.52 30.58 -11.61
CA LEU A 288 -18.32 30.89 -10.42
C LEU A 288 -19.79 30.52 -10.64
N THR A 289 -20.10 29.24 -10.53
CA THR A 289 -21.47 28.73 -10.66
C THR A 289 -22.33 29.10 -9.44
N LYS A 290 -23.65 29.21 -9.63
CA LYS A 290 -24.60 29.44 -8.53
C LYS A 290 -24.49 28.38 -7.42
N ASN A 291 -24.24 27.13 -7.81
CA ASN A 291 -24.05 26.03 -6.86
C ASN A 291 -22.80 26.21 -6.01
N LEU A 292 -21.69 26.65 -6.61
CA LEU A 292 -20.46 26.93 -5.87
C LEU A 292 -20.68 28.08 -4.87
N LEU A 293 -21.34 29.16 -5.30
CA LEU A 293 -21.65 30.29 -4.41
C LEU A 293 -22.56 29.89 -3.24
N ALA A 294 -23.58 29.09 -3.49
CA ALA A 294 -24.47 28.56 -2.45
C ALA A 294 -23.75 27.62 -1.47
N SER A 295 -22.83 26.79 -1.98
CA SER A 295 -21.99 25.92 -1.16
C SER A 295 -21.07 26.73 -0.24
N VAL A 296 -20.40 27.76 -0.75
CA VAL A 296 -19.55 28.66 0.06
C VAL A 296 -20.38 29.40 1.12
N ALA A 297 -21.56 29.91 0.75
CA ALA A 297 -22.44 30.61 1.69
C ALA A 297 -22.91 29.72 2.86
N SER A 298 -23.08 28.42 2.62
CA SER A 298 -23.52 27.45 3.64
C SER A 298 -22.37 26.72 4.35
N ALA A 299 -21.12 26.86 3.89
CA ALA A 299 -19.97 26.10 4.38
C ALA A 299 -19.78 26.20 5.90
N ARG A 300 -19.93 27.40 6.48
CA ARG A 300 -19.81 27.58 7.94
C ARG A 300 -20.89 26.82 8.71
N SER A 301 -22.12 26.81 8.20
CA SER A 301 -23.23 26.08 8.84
C SER A 301 -23.02 24.57 8.73
N GLN A 302 -22.58 24.09 7.56
CA GLN A 302 -22.25 22.69 7.35
C GLN A 302 -21.11 22.22 8.25
N TYR A 303 -20.06 23.03 8.41
CA TYR A 303 -18.96 22.72 9.31
C TYR A 303 -19.40 22.62 10.77
N ARG A 304 -20.29 23.52 11.22
CA ARG A 304 -20.85 23.43 12.59
C ARG A 304 -21.67 22.17 12.81
N LEU A 305 -22.49 21.78 11.82
CA LEU A 305 -23.26 20.54 11.87
C LEU A 305 -22.33 19.31 11.92
N TYR A 306 -21.27 19.30 11.11
CA TYR A 306 -20.24 18.26 11.14
C TYR A 306 -19.59 18.13 12.52
N LEU A 307 -19.19 19.25 13.14
CA LEU A 307 -18.61 19.23 14.49
C LEU A 307 -19.57 18.68 15.54
N GLU A 308 -20.86 19.00 15.44
CA GLU A 308 -21.87 18.48 16.36
C GLU A 308 -22.09 16.97 16.17
N GLN A 309 -22.11 16.51 14.91
CA GLN A 309 -22.20 15.08 14.58
C GLN A 309 -20.98 14.31 15.09
N GLU A 310 -19.78 14.83 14.89
CA GLU A 310 -18.55 14.24 15.41
C GLU A 310 -18.55 14.18 16.94
N ARG A 311 -19.04 15.22 17.62
CA ARG A 311 -19.17 15.20 19.08
C ARG A 311 -20.14 14.11 19.55
N LYS A 312 -21.34 14.04 18.94
CA LYS A 312 -22.35 13.02 19.25
C LYS A 312 -21.83 11.61 18.98
N LYS A 313 -21.08 11.42 17.88
CA LYS A 313 -20.46 10.14 17.54
C LYS A 313 -19.44 9.72 18.61
N ARG A 314 -18.56 10.62 19.03
CA ARG A 314 -17.59 10.33 20.10
C ARG A 314 -18.26 10.01 21.43
N GLU A 315 -19.31 10.72 21.79
CA GLU A 315 -20.11 10.44 22.99
C GLU A 315 -20.75 9.05 22.91
N SER A 316 -21.36 8.70 21.78
CA SER A 316 -21.94 7.37 21.51
C SER A 316 -20.90 6.25 21.53
N ASP A 317 -19.74 6.46 20.90
CA ASP A 317 -18.66 5.48 20.84
C ASP A 317 -18.07 5.24 22.23
N ALA A 318 -17.85 6.30 23.02
CA ALA A 318 -17.39 6.19 24.39
C ALA A 318 -18.41 5.43 25.27
N GLN A 319 -19.70 5.69 25.09
CA GLN A 319 -20.76 4.98 25.82
C GLN A 319 -20.80 3.49 25.44
N THR A 320 -20.69 3.19 24.14
CA THR A 320 -20.66 1.81 23.62
C THR A 320 -19.43 1.07 24.13
N GLN A 321 -18.26 1.71 24.19
CA GLN A 321 -17.04 1.11 24.74
C GLN A 321 -17.18 0.82 26.24
N LYS A 322 -17.75 1.74 27.02
CA LYS A 322 -18.00 1.52 28.46
C LYS A 322 -18.93 0.34 28.70
N ARG A 323 -20.01 0.26 27.93
CA ARG A 323 -20.96 -0.85 28.01
C ARG A 323 -20.32 -2.18 27.63
N LYS A 324 -19.56 -2.21 26.55
CA LYS A 324 -18.82 -3.41 26.12
C LYS A 324 -17.80 -3.87 27.18
N ALA A 325 -17.04 -2.94 27.76
CA ALA A 325 -16.10 -3.27 28.82
C ALA A 325 -16.79 -3.87 30.06
N ALA A 326 -17.95 -3.34 30.45
CA ALA A 326 -18.75 -3.89 31.53
C ALA A 326 -19.39 -5.25 31.20
N GLU A 327 -19.80 -5.47 29.94
CA GLU A 327 -20.27 -6.78 29.43
C GLU A 327 -19.15 -7.83 29.48
N ASP A 328 -17.94 -7.46 29.04
CA ASP A 328 -16.76 -8.33 29.06
C ASP A 328 -16.36 -8.70 30.51
N GLU A 329 -16.33 -7.72 31.43
CA GLU A 329 -16.06 -7.95 32.86
C GLU A 329 -17.10 -8.91 33.48
N LEU A 330 -18.39 -8.71 33.16
CA LEU A 330 -19.46 -9.58 33.64
C LEU A 330 -19.33 -11.01 33.09
N GLN A 331 -18.91 -11.16 31.83
CA GLN A 331 -18.68 -12.45 31.21
C GLN A 331 -17.49 -13.17 31.86
N GLU A 332 -16.41 -12.45 32.18
CA GLU A 332 -15.26 -12.99 32.90
C GLU A 332 -15.64 -13.50 34.29
N LEU A 333 -16.40 -12.71 35.06
CA LEU A 333 -16.91 -13.13 36.37
C LEU A 333 -17.80 -14.39 36.28
N LYS A 334 -18.69 -14.46 35.28
CA LYS A 334 -19.50 -15.65 35.03
C LYS A 334 -18.64 -16.87 34.68
N GLN A 335 -17.55 -16.68 33.94
CA GLN A 335 -16.62 -17.76 33.63
C GLN A 335 -15.88 -18.25 34.89
N GLN A 336 -15.36 -17.32 35.70
CA GLN A 336 -14.72 -17.63 36.98
C GLN A 336 -15.67 -18.39 37.91
N ARG A 337 -16.96 -18.00 37.93
CA ARG A 337 -18.01 -18.71 38.66
C ARG A 337 -18.20 -20.14 38.20
N ARG A 338 -18.27 -20.38 36.88
CA ARG A 338 -18.38 -21.75 36.35
C ARG A 338 -17.21 -22.64 36.78
N VAL A 339 -15.99 -22.12 36.68
CA VAL A 339 -14.78 -22.85 37.10
C VAL A 339 -14.81 -23.14 38.61
N LEU A 340 -15.22 -22.18 39.43
CA LEU A 340 -15.31 -22.37 40.87
C LEU A 340 -16.38 -23.40 41.26
N ASP A 341 -17.50 -23.43 40.54
CA ASP A 341 -18.58 -24.40 40.70
C ASP A 341 -18.11 -25.83 40.37
N GLU A 342 -17.39 -25.99 39.25
CA GLU A 342 -16.74 -27.25 38.86
C GLU A 342 -15.74 -27.72 39.92
N ILE A 343 -14.90 -26.81 40.45
CA ILE A 343 -13.96 -27.13 41.54
C ILE A 343 -14.71 -27.59 42.79
N CYS A 344 -15.83 -26.94 43.15
CA CYS A 344 -16.66 -27.36 44.29
C CYS A 344 -17.17 -28.80 44.09
N ALA A 345 -17.71 -29.10 42.90
CA ALA A 345 -18.21 -30.43 42.57
C ALA A 345 -17.10 -31.50 42.62
N ILE A 346 -15.89 -31.20 42.13
CA ILE A 346 -14.74 -32.12 42.20
C ILE A 346 -14.34 -32.37 43.66
N LEU A 347 -14.19 -31.31 44.47
CA LEU A 347 -13.81 -31.42 45.87
C LEU A 347 -14.84 -32.23 46.68
N GLU A 348 -16.12 -32.07 46.40
CA GLU A 348 -17.20 -32.83 47.04
C GLU A 348 -17.19 -34.30 46.62
N ASN A 349 -17.06 -34.57 45.32
CA ASN A 349 -16.97 -35.94 44.79
C ASN A 349 -15.74 -36.69 45.32
N ASP A 350 -14.57 -36.06 45.34
CA ASP A 350 -13.34 -36.68 45.84
C ASP A 350 -13.40 -36.88 47.36
N ALA A 351 -14.02 -35.95 48.10
CA ALA A 351 -14.26 -36.14 49.53
C ALA A 351 -15.20 -37.32 49.81
N ASN A 352 -16.25 -37.50 49.01
CA ASN A 352 -17.18 -38.62 49.13
C ASN A 352 -16.50 -39.95 48.78
N LYS A 353 -15.74 -40.03 47.67
CA LYS A 353 -14.95 -41.22 47.32
C LYS A 353 -13.98 -41.64 48.43
N LEU A 354 -13.24 -40.68 49.00
CA LEU A 354 -12.31 -40.97 50.09
C LEU A 354 -13.02 -41.42 51.37
N ALA A 355 -14.26 -40.99 51.60
CA ALA A 355 -15.07 -41.46 52.72
C ALA A 355 -15.56 -42.89 52.47
N GLU A 356 -16.09 -43.18 51.28
CA GLU A 356 -16.51 -44.54 50.86
C GLU A 356 -15.34 -45.53 50.90
N GLU A 357 -14.16 -45.13 50.40
CA GLU A 357 -12.94 -45.96 50.45
C GLU A 357 -12.49 -46.25 51.88
N ALA A 358 -12.75 -45.35 52.83
CA ALA A 358 -12.40 -45.53 54.23
C ALA A 358 -13.26 -46.61 54.92
N GLU A 359 -14.53 -46.76 54.52
CA GLU A 359 -15.45 -47.77 55.06
C GLU A 359 -14.94 -49.20 54.85
N GLY A 360 -14.17 -49.44 53.78
CA GLY A 360 -13.57 -50.74 53.46
C GLY A 360 -12.17 -50.99 54.05
N LYS A 361 -11.65 -50.11 54.91
CA LYS A 361 -10.30 -50.22 55.50
C LYS A 361 -10.37 -50.15 57.03
N ALA A 362 -9.35 -50.68 57.72
CA ALA A 362 -9.28 -50.66 59.19
C ALA A 362 -7.96 -50.03 59.69
N GLY A 363 -7.95 -49.58 60.95
CA GLY A 363 -6.76 -49.06 61.63
C GLY A 363 -6.25 -47.72 61.06
N SER A 364 -4.92 -47.57 60.96
CA SER A 364 -4.29 -46.30 60.56
C SER A 364 -4.67 -45.83 59.15
N LYS A 365 -4.92 -46.76 58.23
CA LYS A 365 -5.24 -46.46 56.83
C LYS A 365 -6.64 -45.84 56.68
N MET A 366 -7.61 -46.29 57.48
CA MET A 366 -8.94 -45.67 57.58
C MET A 366 -8.84 -44.24 58.13
N ALA A 367 -8.12 -44.05 59.24
CA ALA A 367 -7.94 -42.73 59.83
C ALA A 367 -7.28 -41.71 58.88
N GLN A 368 -6.32 -42.15 58.06
CA GLN A 368 -5.68 -41.32 57.03
C GLN A 368 -6.66 -40.89 55.93
N LEU A 369 -7.51 -41.79 55.43
CA LEU A 369 -8.50 -41.49 54.39
C LEU A 369 -9.58 -40.54 54.89
N ILE A 370 -10.08 -40.74 56.11
CA ILE A 370 -11.03 -39.82 56.75
C ILE A 370 -10.43 -38.43 56.97
N THR A 371 -9.16 -38.37 57.39
CA THR A 371 -8.46 -37.08 57.55
C THR A 371 -8.37 -36.34 56.21
N LYS A 372 -8.01 -37.03 55.12
CA LYS A 372 -7.97 -36.45 53.77
C LYS A 372 -9.37 -36.02 53.30
N SER A 373 -10.40 -36.85 53.48
CA SER A 373 -11.80 -36.49 53.17
C SER A 373 -12.23 -35.21 53.89
N ASN A 374 -11.97 -35.11 55.20
CA ASN A 374 -12.30 -33.93 55.99
C ASN A 374 -11.55 -32.67 55.52
N THR A 375 -10.28 -32.79 55.09
CA THR A 375 -9.55 -31.65 54.51
C THR A 375 -10.17 -31.17 53.20
N LEU A 376 -10.64 -32.07 52.34
CA LEU A 376 -11.33 -31.71 51.10
C LEU A 376 -12.69 -31.08 51.38
N ARG A 377 -13.46 -31.61 52.36
CA ARG A 377 -14.74 -31.00 52.79
C ARG A 377 -14.56 -29.59 53.33
N ARG A 378 -13.48 -29.31 54.07
CA ARG A 378 -13.16 -27.97 54.55
C ARG A 378 -12.89 -27.00 53.39
N ARG A 379 -12.04 -27.41 52.44
CA ARG A 379 -11.76 -26.62 51.22
C ARG A 379 -13.00 -26.41 50.37
N HIS A 380 -13.86 -27.42 50.23
CA HIS A 380 -15.15 -27.30 49.55
C HIS A 380 -16.02 -26.22 50.21
N LYS A 381 -16.13 -26.22 51.54
CA LYS A 381 -16.88 -25.20 52.26
C LYS A 381 -16.34 -23.78 52.00
N GLU A 382 -15.03 -23.59 52.06
CA GLU A 382 -14.37 -22.31 51.76
C GLU A 382 -14.65 -21.85 50.32
N LYS A 383 -14.54 -22.75 49.33
CA LYS A 383 -14.82 -22.45 47.92
C LYS A 383 -16.30 -22.18 47.65
N LYS A 384 -17.19 -22.83 48.38
CA LYS A 384 -18.64 -22.58 48.32
C LYS A 384 -19.01 -21.20 48.88
N GLU A 385 -18.33 -20.74 49.93
CA GLU A 385 -18.49 -19.38 50.45
C GLU A 385 -17.97 -18.31 49.45
N GLU A 386 -16.86 -18.57 48.76
CA GLU A 386 -16.38 -17.73 47.65
C GLU A 386 -17.39 -17.67 46.49
N LEU A 387 -18.00 -18.81 46.15
CA LEU A 387 -18.99 -18.90 45.07
C LEU A 387 -20.24 -18.05 45.36
N VAL A 388 -20.77 -18.12 46.58
CA VAL A 388 -21.91 -17.28 47.01
C VAL A 388 -21.57 -15.78 46.96
N LYS A 389 -20.34 -15.40 47.30
CA LYS A 389 -19.90 -13.99 47.20
C LYS A 389 -19.84 -13.55 45.73
N MET A 390 -19.30 -14.40 44.86
CA MET A 390 -19.19 -14.10 43.44
C MET A 390 -20.56 -14.04 42.74
N ASP A 391 -21.53 -14.85 43.15
CA ASP A 391 -22.92 -14.76 42.66
C ASP A 391 -23.55 -13.40 42.98
N LYS A 392 -23.35 -12.87 44.20
CA LYS A 392 -23.81 -11.52 44.57
C LYS A 392 -23.15 -10.45 43.71
N THR A 393 -21.82 -10.53 43.51
CA THR A 393 -21.10 -9.57 42.67
C THR A 393 -21.55 -9.61 41.21
N ILE A 394 -21.83 -10.80 40.67
CA ILE A 394 -22.38 -10.96 39.31
C ILE A 394 -23.78 -10.32 39.22
N GLU A 395 -24.62 -10.50 40.22
CA GLU A 395 -25.97 -9.93 40.24
C GLU A 395 -25.97 -8.40 40.34
N GLU A 396 -25.12 -7.84 41.20
CA GLU A 396 -24.86 -6.40 41.32
C GLU A 396 -24.37 -5.81 39.99
N LYS A 397 -23.31 -6.39 39.40
CA LYS A 397 -22.76 -5.95 38.11
C LYS A 397 -23.77 -6.09 36.96
N ALA A 398 -24.61 -7.13 36.97
CA ALA A 398 -25.68 -7.31 35.99
C ALA A 398 -26.83 -6.29 36.15
N MET A 399 -27.08 -5.79 37.36
CA MET A 399 -28.01 -4.68 37.57
C MET A 399 -27.40 -3.34 37.12
N GLU A 400 -26.15 -3.07 37.47
CA GLU A 400 -25.43 -1.86 37.01
C GLU A 400 -25.41 -1.76 35.48
N LEU A 401 -25.13 -2.88 34.79
CA LEU A 401 -25.13 -2.93 33.32
C LEU A 401 -26.51 -2.63 32.71
N ARG A 402 -27.61 -3.03 33.37
CA ARG A 402 -28.98 -2.74 32.92
C ARG A 402 -29.36 -1.27 33.04
N HIS A 403 -28.68 -0.55 33.91
CA HIS A 403 -28.88 0.89 34.14
C HIS A 403 -27.85 1.76 33.42
N LEU A 404 -26.89 1.16 32.70
CA LEU A 404 -25.98 1.91 31.83
C LEU A 404 -26.74 2.44 30.61
N PRO A 405 -26.65 3.76 30.30
CA PRO A 405 -27.37 4.36 29.19
C PRO A 405 -26.93 3.88 27.80
#